data_AF-A0A3D2TFN2-F1
#
_entry.id   AF-A0A3D2TFN2-F1
#
_cell.length_a   1.000
_cell.length_b   1.000
_cell.length_c   1.000
_cell.angle_alpha   90.00
_cell.angle_beta   90.00
_cell.angle_gamma   90.00
#
_symmetry.space_group_name_H-M   'P 1'
#
loop_
_entity.id
_entity.type
_entity.pdbx_description
1 polymer ?
#
loop_
_entity_poly.entity_id
_entity_poly.type
_entity_poly.pdbx_seq_one_letter_code
_entity_poly.pdbx_strand_id
1 'polypeptide(L)'
;MSEPSQQPINDDISGDQLLVAVRGGTRKVIVAQVFSQLVSLATLATLYRLISPDAFGLLSMAIPLVLLPRMCASLGLSIATVQKETLSNEQRSSLFSMNVALGVVAAAVTVGLGYLFAPFYDTPELILLSQWLAGTSILASLGFLHQALLERKMQLGRLVAARLGGQTAGSMVAIVVVVLYPSWGVWILVLQQYVELLVINLTVWWLEPWKPR
;
A
#
# COMPACT_ATOMS: atom_id res chain seq x y z
N MET A 1 56.46 -9.49 -22.96
CA MET A 1 55.58 -8.91 -21.92
C MET A 1 54.42 -8.26 -22.65
N SER A 2 53.31 -8.99 -22.77
CA SER A 2 52.10 -8.59 -23.48
C SER A 2 51.16 -7.84 -22.52
N GLU A 3 50.82 -6.61 -22.86
CA GLU A 3 49.81 -5.80 -22.16
C GLU A 3 48.46 -6.51 -22.18
N PRO A 4 47.69 -6.50 -21.07
CA PRO A 4 46.32 -7.00 -21.09
C PRO A 4 45.46 -6.01 -21.88
N SER A 5 44.97 -6.49 -23.02
CA SER A 5 43.94 -5.88 -23.86
C SER A 5 42.77 -5.38 -23.01
N GLN A 6 42.63 -4.05 -22.90
CA GLN A 6 41.41 -3.40 -22.46
C GLN A 6 40.29 -3.78 -23.43
N GLN A 7 39.38 -4.65 -22.99
CA GLN A 7 38.10 -4.85 -23.69
C GLN A 7 37.34 -3.53 -23.66
N PRO A 8 36.96 -2.95 -24.81
CA PRO A 8 36.12 -1.77 -24.81
C PRO A 8 34.77 -2.14 -24.17
N ILE A 9 34.42 -1.43 -23.09
CA ILE A 9 33.08 -1.46 -22.52
C ILE A 9 32.15 -0.96 -23.62
N ASN A 10 31.32 -1.86 -24.13
CA ASN A 10 30.40 -1.60 -25.22
C ASN A 10 29.25 -0.71 -24.70
N ASP A 11 29.47 0.60 -24.70
CA ASP A 11 28.50 1.66 -24.40
C ASP A 11 27.50 1.87 -25.56
N ASP A 12 26.79 0.81 -25.96
CA ASP A 12 25.68 0.94 -26.91
C ASP A 12 24.47 0.11 -26.45
N ILE A 13 23.92 0.45 -25.28
CA ILE A 13 22.49 0.24 -25.08
C ILE A 13 21.79 1.38 -25.83
N SER A 14 21.59 1.16 -27.13
CA SER A 14 20.95 2.12 -28.02
C SER A 14 19.59 2.53 -27.44
N GLY A 15 19.25 3.83 -27.47
CA GLY A 15 18.03 4.37 -26.86
C GLY A 15 16.74 3.62 -27.26
N ASP A 16 16.71 3.02 -28.45
CA ASP A 16 15.61 2.18 -28.92
C ASP A 16 15.44 0.87 -28.14
N GLN A 17 16.50 0.23 -27.65
CA GLN A 17 16.40 -0.96 -26.80
C GLN A 17 15.85 -0.63 -25.42
N LEU A 18 16.23 0.53 -24.86
CA LEU A 18 15.63 1.08 -23.65
C LEU A 18 14.15 1.41 -23.87
N LEU A 19 13.80 2.02 -25.01
CA LEU A 19 12.41 2.34 -25.34
C LEU A 19 11.54 1.09 -25.55
N VAL A 20 12.07 0.02 -26.15
CA VAL A 20 11.34 -1.25 -26.34
C VAL A 20 11.21 -2.03 -25.04
N ALA A 21 12.25 -2.08 -24.20
CA ALA A 21 12.19 -2.70 -22.88
C ALA A 21 11.21 -1.97 -21.94
N VAL A 22 11.23 -0.64 -21.95
CA VAL A 22 10.27 0.20 -21.20
C VAL A 22 8.86 0.04 -21.77
N ARG A 23 8.65 0.07 -23.10
CA ARG A 23 7.30 -0.12 -23.68
C ARG A 23 6.73 -1.51 -23.42
N GLY A 24 7.55 -2.56 -23.48
CA GLY A 24 7.13 -3.94 -23.26
C GLY A 24 6.77 -4.25 -21.80
N GLY A 25 7.56 -3.74 -20.85
CA GLY A 25 7.30 -3.86 -19.41
C GLY A 25 6.16 -2.96 -18.94
N THR A 26 6.14 -1.71 -19.36
CA THR A 26 5.13 -0.71 -18.97
C THR A 26 3.74 -1.06 -19.50
N ARG A 27 3.60 -1.63 -20.71
CA ARG A 27 2.28 -2.06 -21.22
C ARG A 27 1.66 -3.14 -20.34
N LYS A 28 2.44 -4.14 -19.90
CA LYS A 28 1.94 -5.21 -19.04
C LYS A 28 1.51 -4.68 -17.68
N VAL A 29 2.27 -3.74 -17.11
CA VAL A 29 1.93 -3.07 -15.86
C VAL A 29 0.64 -2.26 -15.98
N ILE A 30 0.49 -1.46 -17.05
CA ILE A 30 -0.73 -0.68 -17.29
C ILE A 30 -1.94 -1.59 -17.46
N VAL A 31 -1.83 -2.66 -18.26
CA VAL A 31 -2.92 -3.62 -18.44
C VAL A 31 -3.30 -4.29 -17.12
N ALA A 32 -2.31 -4.70 -16.33
CA ALA A 32 -2.54 -5.30 -15.01
C ALA A 32 -3.21 -4.31 -14.04
N GLN A 33 -2.81 -3.03 -14.07
CA GLN A 33 -3.40 -1.97 -13.25
C GLN A 33 -4.85 -1.67 -13.64
N VAL A 34 -5.14 -1.57 -14.94
CA VAL A 34 -6.51 -1.38 -15.43
C VAL A 34 -7.39 -2.56 -15.07
N PHE A 35 -6.87 -3.79 -15.23
CA PHE A 35 -7.57 -5.00 -14.83
C PHE A 35 -7.87 -5.00 -13.31
N SER A 36 -6.90 -4.64 -12.48
CA SER A 36 -7.09 -4.43 -11.03
C SER A 36 -8.26 -3.51 -10.74
N GLN A 37 -8.33 -2.39 -11.45
CA GLN A 37 -9.35 -1.37 -11.22
C GLN A 37 -10.74 -1.92 -11.54
N LEU A 38 -10.87 -2.68 -12.63
CA LEU A 38 -12.12 -3.35 -12.99
C LEU A 38 -12.53 -4.39 -11.94
N VAL A 39 -11.58 -5.20 -11.46
CA VAL A 39 -11.83 -6.18 -10.38
C VAL A 39 -12.25 -5.48 -9.09
N SER A 40 -11.61 -4.36 -8.75
CA SER A 40 -11.96 -3.55 -7.58
C SER A 40 -13.38 -3.00 -7.68
N LEU A 41 -13.75 -2.48 -8.85
CA LEU A 41 -15.09 -1.96 -9.10
C LEU A 41 -16.16 -3.06 -9.05
N ALA A 42 -15.87 -4.22 -9.65
CA ALA A 42 -16.76 -5.37 -9.59
C ALA A 42 -16.93 -5.89 -8.15
N THR A 43 -15.84 -5.95 -7.38
CA THR A 43 -15.88 -6.30 -5.95
C THR A 43 -16.72 -5.30 -5.18
N LEU A 44 -16.49 -4.00 -5.38
CA LEU A 44 -17.23 -2.94 -4.71
C LEU A 44 -18.74 -3.03 -5.02
N ALA A 45 -19.11 -3.22 -6.29
CA ALA A 45 -20.50 -3.39 -6.71
C ALA A 45 -21.15 -4.63 -6.09
N THR A 46 -20.38 -5.72 -5.95
CA THR A 46 -20.83 -6.95 -5.29
C THR A 46 -21.05 -6.72 -3.81
N LEU A 47 -20.05 -6.21 -3.10
CA LEU A 47 -20.13 -5.93 -1.66
C LEU A 47 -21.21 -4.90 -1.33
N TYR A 48 -21.42 -3.89 -2.17
CA TYR A 48 -22.51 -2.91 -2.02
C TYR A 48 -23.91 -3.54 -2.07
N ARG A 49 -24.08 -4.64 -2.82
CA ARG A 49 -25.35 -5.38 -2.85
C ARG A 49 -25.52 -6.32 -1.66
N LEU A 50 -24.42 -6.83 -1.13
CA LEU A 50 -24.43 -7.84 -0.05
C LEU A 50 -24.38 -7.21 1.35
N ILE A 51 -23.84 -6.01 1.49
CA ILE A 51 -23.68 -5.28 2.75
C ILE A 51 -24.67 -4.09 2.75
N SER A 52 -25.26 -3.78 3.91
CA SER A 52 -26.14 -2.62 4.08
C SER A 52 -25.47 -1.31 3.60
N PRO A 53 -26.19 -0.40 2.91
CA PRO A 53 -25.67 0.91 2.51
C PRO A 53 -25.12 1.72 3.70
N ASP A 54 -25.65 1.51 4.92
CA ASP A 54 -25.19 2.21 6.13
C ASP A 54 -23.71 1.95 6.42
N ALA A 55 -23.23 0.73 6.17
CA ALA A 55 -21.83 0.37 6.41
C ALA A 55 -20.88 1.10 5.43
N PHE A 56 -21.31 1.31 4.19
CA PHE A 56 -20.56 2.09 3.22
C PHE A 56 -20.59 3.60 3.54
N GLY A 57 -21.71 4.09 4.08
CA GLY A 57 -21.81 5.45 4.60
C GLY A 57 -20.79 5.70 5.71
N LEU A 58 -20.79 4.83 6.74
CA LEU A 58 -19.86 4.91 7.86
C LEU A 58 -18.40 4.82 7.42
N LEU A 59 -18.08 3.89 6.52
CA LEU A 59 -16.73 3.77 5.97
C LEU A 59 -16.31 5.04 5.20
N SER A 60 -17.22 5.62 4.41
CA SER A 60 -16.95 6.84 3.64
C SER A 60 -16.66 8.04 4.54
N MET A 61 -17.30 8.13 5.71
CA MET A 61 -16.97 9.14 6.73
C MET A 61 -15.58 8.92 7.33
N ALA A 62 -15.19 7.66 7.54
CA ALA A 62 -13.91 7.31 8.17
C ALA A 62 -12.70 7.40 7.23
N ILE A 63 -12.86 7.13 5.92
CA ILE A 63 -11.76 7.10 4.94
C ILE A 63 -10.92 8.39 4.96
N PRO A 64 -11.48 9.60 4.90
CA PRO A 64 -10.70 10.84 4.95
C PRO A 64 -9.87 10.97 6.24
N LEU A 65 -10.42 10.53 7.37
CA LEU A 65 -9.76 10.59 8.69
C LEU A 65 -8.53 9.68 8.76
N VAL A 66 -8.51 8.64 7.92
CA VAL A 66 -7.40 7.69 7.80
C VAL A 66 -6.40 8.15 6.74
N LEU A 67 -6.90 8.61 5.59
CA LEU A 67 -6.07 8.89 4.43
C LEU A 67 -5.26 10.17 4.62
N LEU A 68 -5.83 11.23 5.21
CA LEU A 68 -5.14 12.50 5.40
C LEU A 68 -3.86 12.35 6.26
N PRO A 69 -3.90 11.73 7.45
CA PRO A 69 -2.68 11.53 8.24
C PRO A 69 -1.65 10.64 7.54
N ARG A 70 -2.09 9.60 6.81
CA ARG A 70 -1.19 8.74 6.03
C ARG A 70 -0.47 9.48 4.93
N MET A 71 -1.18 10.34 4.20
CA MET A 71 -0.57 11.14 3.15
C MET A 71 0.54 12.02 3.74
N CYS A 72 0.28 12.71 4.85
CA CYS A 72 1.31 13.49 5.55
C CYS A 72 2.52 12.65 5.96
N ALA A 73 2.30 11.46 6.54
CA ALA A 73 3.38 10.54 6.92
C ALA A 73 4.22 10.08 5.71
N SER A 74 3.56 9.69 4.62
CA SER A 74 4.23 9.18 3.41
C SER A 74 5.01 10.26 2.64
N LEU A 75 4.51 11.50 2.61
CA LEU A 75 5.18 12.62 1.95
C LEU A 75 6.51 12.96 2.63
N GLY A 76 6.51 13.01 3.97
CA GLY A 76 7.73 13.30 4.75
C GLY A 76 8.84 12.28 4.46
N LEU A 77 8.48 11.00 4.34
CA LEU A 77 9.46 9.97 4.03
C LEU A 77 9.89 9.96 2.57
N SER A 78 8.96 10.13 1.63
CA SER A 78 9.28 10.17 0.19
C SER A 78 10.36 11.21 -0.11
N ILE A 79 10.21 12.42 0.44
CA ILE A 79 11.19 13.52 0.34
C ILE A 79 12.55 13.09 0.92
N ALA A 80 12.56 12.47 2.10
CA ALA A 80 13.80 12.01 2.75
C ALA A 80 14.51 10.89 1.97
N THR A 81 13.76 9.99 1.31
CA THR A 81 14.32 8.90 0.49
C THR A 81 14.86 9.39 -0.86
N VAL A 82 14.21 10.36 -1.50
CA VAL A 82 14.61 10.87 -2.83
C VAL A 82 15.85 11.76 -2.74
N GLN A 83 16.07 12.45 -1.62
CA GLN A 83 17.24 13.32 -1.44
C GLN A 83 18.59 12.59 -1.33
N LYS A 84 18.63 11.25 -1.22
CA LYS A 84 19.88 10.48 -1.07
C LYS A 84 20.09 9.44 -2.18
N GLU A 85 21.09 9.70 -3.04
CA GLU A 85 21.52 8.83 -4.15
C GLU A 85 22.04 7.46 -3.72
N THR A 86 22.60 7.33 -2.51
CA THR A 86 22.98 6.04 -1.92
C THR A 86 22.54 5.98 -0.46
N LEU A 87 21.92 4.87 -0.06
CA LEU A 87 21.48 4.64 1.32
C LEU A 87 22.27 3.48 1.94
N SER A 88 23.04 3.78 2.98
CA SER A 88 23.66 2.74 3.80
C SER A 88 22.58 1.88 4.50
N ASN A 89 22.94 0.69 4.98
CA ASN A 89 22.00 -0.15 5.72
C ASN A 89 21.51 0.50 7.03
N GLU A 90 22.36 1.30 7.68
CA GLU A 90 21.99 2.07 8.87
C GLU A 90 20.96 3.14 8.52
N GLN A 91 21.21 3.92 7.45
CA GLN A 91 20.26 4.94 7.00
C GLN A 91 18.91 4.35 6.62
N ARG A 92 18.87 3.16 6.01
CA ARG A 92 17.61 2.44 5.74
C ARG A 92 16.88 2.06 7.02
N SER A 93 17.59 1.61 8.06
CA SER A 93 16.98 1.25 9.35
C SER A 93 16.46 2.48 10.09
N SER A 94 17.18 3.62 10.02
CA SER A 94 16.69 4.90 10.53
C SER A 94 15.46 5.41 9.77
N LEU A 95 15.45 5.31 8.44
CA LEU A 95 14.28 5.68 7.63
C LEU A 95 13.09 4.77 7.91
N PHE A 96 13.31 3.47 8.10
CA PHE A 96 12.26 2.53 8.48
C PHE A 96 11.64 2.87 9.84
N SER A 97 12.47 3.04 10.87
CA SER A 97 11.98 3.38 12.22
C SER A 97 11.26 4.73 12.24
N MET A 98 11.77 5.73 11.51
CA MET A 98 11.09 7.01 11.35
C MET A 98 9.75 6.86 10.62
N ASN A 99 9.66 6.01 9.59
CA ASN A 99 8.40 5.73 8.91
C ASN A 99 7.37 5.11 9.84
N VAL A 100 7.79 4.11 10.63
CA VAL A 100 6.91 3.43 11.58
C VAL A 100 6.44 4.42 12.64
N ALA A 101 7.32 5.30 13.13
CA ALA A 101 6.95 6.37 14.04
C ALA A 101 5.89 7.30 13.43
N LEU A 102 6.07 7.73 12.17
CA LEU A 102 5.07 8.52 11.45
C LEU A 102 3.75 7.76 11.23
N GLY A 103 3.82 6.44 11.01
CA GLY A 103 2.64 5.57 10.93
C GLY A 103 1.87 5.50 12.25
N VAL A 104 2.58 5.44 13.38
CA VAL A 104 1.98 5.51 14.73
C VAL A 104 1.36 6.87 15.01
N VAL A 105 2.04 7.96 14.63
CA VAL A 105 1.47 9.31 14.73
C VAL A 105 0.22 9.44 13.87
N ALA A 106 0.25 8.94 12.63
CA ALA A 106 -0.91 8.92 11.75
C ALA A 106 -2.07 8.13 12.37
N ALA A 107 -1.80 6.98 12.99
CA ALA A 107 -2.79 6.19 13.71
C ALA A 107 -3.40 6.98 14.90
N ALA A 108 -2.57 7.61 15.72
CA ALA A 108 -3.03 8.43 16.85
C ALA A 108 -3.90 9.61 16.41
N VAL A 109 -3.50 10.29 15.32
CA VAL A 109 -4.29 11.36 14.71
C VAL A 109 -5.62 10.82 14.19
N THR A 110 -5.64 9.68 13.49
CA THR A 110 -6.90 9.05 13.04
C THR A 110 -7.86 8.76 14.20
N VAL A 111 -7.36 8.27 15.34
CA VAL A 111 -8.18 8.06 16.55
C VAL A 111 -8.73 9.40 17.07
N GLY A 112 -7.88 10.41 17.20
CA GLY A 112 -8.29 11.75 17.65
C GLY A 112 -9.33 12.38 16.74
N LEU A 113 -9.18 12.24 15.42
CA LEU A 113 -10.15 12.68 14.43
C LEU A 113 -11.48 11.92 14.56
N GLY A 114 -11.46 10.62 14.83
CA GLY A 114 -12.69 9.84 15.08
C GLY A 114 -13.50 10.41 16.24
N TYR A 115 -12.85 10.73 17.36
CA TYR A 115 -13.50 11.38 18.51
C TYR A 115 -13.99 12.79 18.19
N LEU A 116 -13.23 13.57 17.40
CA LEU A 116 -13.58 14.93 17.04
C LEU A 116 -14.79 15.00 16.10
N PHE A 117 -14.87 14.09 15.13
CA PHE A 117 -15.88 14.11 14.08
C PHE A 117 -17.11 13.25 14.38
N ALA A 118 -17.06 12.28 15.29
CA ALA A 118 -18.24 11.48 15.64
C ALA A 118 -19.45 12.31 16.11
N PRO A 119 -19.29 13.37 16.93
CA PRO A 119 -20.41 14.26 17.27
C PRO A 119 -20.88 15.13 16.08
N PHE A 120 -19.98 15.45 15.14
CA PHE A 120 -20.34 16.25 13.97
C PHE A 120 -21.21 15.47 12.97
N TYR A 121 -21.00 14.15 12.89
CA TYR A 121 -21.77 13.24 12.04
C TYR A 121 -22.93 12.56 12.78
N ASP A 122 -23.18 12.88 14.05
CA ASP A 122 -24.17 12.21 14.91
C ASP A 122 -24.05 10.67 14.88
N THR A 123 -22.81 10.16 14.74
CA THR A 123 -22.55 8.73 14.51
C THR A 123 -21.45 8.23 15.46
N PRO A 124 -21.81 7.70 16.65
CA PRO A 124 -20.83 7.25 17.65
C PRO A 124 -20.01 6.04 17.19
N GLU A 125 -20.53 5.22 16.27
CA GLU A 125 -19.81 4.08 15.68
C GLU A 125 -18.54 4.52 14.93
N LEU A 126 -18.47 5.77 14.49
CA LEU A 126 -17.30 6.34 13.81
C LEU A 126 -16.06 6.29 14.71
N ILE A 127 -16.22 6.48 16.02
CA ILE A 127 -15.09 6.43 16.98
C ILE A 127 -14.43 5.05 16.92
N LEU A 128 -15.24 4.00 17.08
CA LEU A 128 -14.76 2.63 17.12
C LEU A 128 -14.19 2.24 15.75
N LEU A 129 -14.86 2.61 14.65
CA LEU A 129 -14.33 2.34 13.32
C LEU A 129 -12.97 3.03 13.07
N SER A 130 -12.84 4.30 13.45
CA SER A 130 -11.57 5.04 13.34
C SER A 130 -10.46 4.40 14.16
N GLN A 131 -10.75 3.87 15.36
CA GLN A 131 -9.77 3.13 16.16
C GLN A 131 -9.27 1.88 15.45
N TRP A 132 -10.17 1.09 14.85
CA TRP A 132 -9.79 -0.10 14.11
C TRP A 132 -9.04 0.24 12.82
N LEU A 133 -9.41 1.31 12.11
CA LEU A 133 -8.71 1.75 10.91
C LEU A 133 -7.37 2.45 11.21
N ALA A 134 -7.18 2.96 12.42
CA ALA A 134 -5.89 3.49 12.85
C ALA A 134 -4.79 2.40 12.81
N GLY A 135 -5.13 1.16 13.17
CA GLY A 135 -4.21 0.03 13.09
C GLY A 135 -3.73 -0.26 11.65
N THR A 136 -4.58 -0.03 10.64
CA THR A 136 -4.16 -0.20 9.24
C THR A 136 -3.12 0.86 8.82
N SER A 137 -3.01 2.00 9.51
CA SER A 137 -1.97 3.01 9.24
C SER A 137 -0.58 2.54 9.65
N ILE A 138 -0.51 1.81 10.76
CA ILE A 138 0.72 1.18 11.23
C ILE A 138 1.13 0.08 10.24
N LEU A 139 0.19 -0.79 9.84
CA LEU A 139 0.47 -1.83 8.85
C LEU A 139 0.97 -1.24 7.53
N ALA A 140 0.34 -0.17 7.04
CA ALA A 140 0.78 0.50 5.82
C ALA A 140 2.22 1.03 5.95
N SER A 141 2.61 1.56 7.13
CA SER A 141 3.97 2.03 7.37
C SER A 141 5.02 0.91 7.36
N LEU A 142 4.68 -0.31 7.78
CA LEU A 142 5.62 -1.44 7.77
C LEU A 142 6.03 -1.88 6.36
N GLY A 143 5.14 -1.73 5.37
CA GLY A 143 5.44 -2.08 3.98
C GLY A 143 6.01 -0.95 3.14
N PHE A 144 5.84 0.30 3.57
CA PHE A 144 6.12 1.46 2.72
C PHE A 144 7.58 1.52 2.25
N LEU A 145 8.55 1.34 3.17
CA LEU A 145 9.96 1.42 2.78
C LEU A 145 10.34 0.32 1.79
N HIS A 146 9.89 -0.91 2.00
CA HIS A 146 10.16 -2.02 1.07
C HIS A 146 9.50 -1.78 -0.29
N GLN A 147 8.29 -1.22 -0.34
CA GLN A 147 7.67 -0.81 -1.59
C GLN A 147 8.50 0.27 -2.30
N ALA A 148 8.93 1.31 -1.57
CA ALA A 148 9.79 2.36 -2.12
C ALA A 148 11.14 1.83 -2.64
N LEU A 149 11.72 0.81 -1.99
CA LEU A 149 12.92 0.14 -2.47
C LEU A 149 12.68 -0.64 -3.77
N LEU A 150 11.55 -1.33 -3.90
CA LEU A 150 11.17 -2.01 -5.15
C LEU A 150 10.93 -0.99 -6.28
N GLU A 151 10.28 0.14 -5.99
CA GLU A 151 10.09 1.24 -6.95
C GLU A 151 11.45 1.80 -7.41
N ARG A 152 12.37 2.07 -6.46
CA ARG A 152 13.73 2.54 -6.76
C ARG A 152 14.54 1.55 -7.61
N LYS A 153 14.33 0.24 -7.43
CA LYS A 153 14.95 -0.81 -8.25
C LYS A 153 14.24 -1.02 -9.59
N MET A 154 13.26 -0.18 -9.94
CA MET A 154 12.44 -0.30 -11.15
C MET A 154 11.70 -1.64 -11.26
N GLN A 155 11.43 -2.31 -10.12
CA GLN A 155 10.72 -3.59 -10.07
C GLN A 155 9.19 -3.41 -9.99
N LEU A 156 8.65 -2.46 -10.76
CA LEU A 156 7.23 -2.07 -10.72
C LEU A 156 6.28 -3.24 -10.98
N GLY A 157 6.65 -4.18 -11.87
CA GLY A 157 5.84 -5.36 -12.14
C GLY A 157 5.65 -6.27 -10.92
N ARG A 158 6.68 -6.41 -10.07
CA ARG A 158 6.60 -7.19 -8.83
C ARG A 158 5.78 -6.49 -7.76
N LEU A 159 5.94 -5.17 -7.65
CA LEU A 159 5.13 -4.34 -6.75
C LEU A 159 3.65 -4.39 -7.12
N VAL A 160 3.34 -4.26 -8.40
CA VAL A 160 1.97 -4.37 -8.91
C VAL A 160 1.42 -5.76 -8.63
N ALA A 161 2.17 -6.83 -8.90
CA ALA A 161 1.74 -8.19 -8.56
C ALA A 161 1.45 -8.37 -7.06
N ALA A 162 2.25 -7.78 -6.17
CA ALA A 162 2.01 -7.81 -4.74
C ALA A 162 0.71 -7.06 -4.35
N ARG A 163 0.47 -5.88 -4.92
CA ARG A 163 -0.76 -5.10 -4.72
C ARG A 163 -1.99 -5.84 -5.23
N LEU A 164 -1.90 -6.43 -6.42
CA LEU A 164 -2.96 -7.28 -6.99
C LEU A 164 -3.27 -8.47 -6.09
N GLY A 165 -2.24 -9.19 -5.65
CA GLY A 165 -2.38 -10.35 -4.76
C GLY A 165 -3.03 -9.98 -3.43
N GLY A 166 -2.68 -8.83 -2.87
CA GLY A 166 -3.33 -8.31 -1.66
C GLY A 166 -4.78 -7.94 -1.88
N GLN A 167 -5.07 -7.17 -2.94
CA GLN A 167 -6.43 -6.77 -3.27
C GLN A 167 -7.33 -7.98 -3.52
N THR A 168 -6.88 -8.97 -4.31
CA THR A 168 -7.68 -10.16 -4.59
C THR A 168 -7.89 -10.99 -3.32
N ALA A 169 -6.86 -11.19 -2.50
CA ALA A 169 -6.99 -11.92 -1.24
C ALA A 169 -7.96 -11.21 -0.27
N GLY A 170 -7.85 -9.89 -0.13
CA GLY A 170 -8.76 -9.08 0.69
C GLY A 170 -10.20 -9.20 0.20
N SER A 171 -10.44 -8.99 -1.10
CA SER A 171 -11.76 -9.12 -1.72
C SER A 171 -12.36 -10.51 -1.55
N MET A 172 -11.55 -11.57 -1.73
CA MET A 172 -12.01 -12.95 -1.51
C MET A 172 -12.41 -13.19 -0.07
N VAL A 173 -11.62 -12.73 0.90
CA VAL A 173 -11.98 -12.84 2.32
C VAL A 173 -13.27 -12.05 2.62
N ALA A 174 -13.40 -10.84 2.08
CA ALA A 174 -14.61 -10.04 2.26
C ALA A 174 -15.87 -10.76 1.74
N ILE A 175 -15.79 -11.34 0.55
CA ILE A 175 -16.88 -12.10 -0.07
C ILE A 175 -17.22 -13.36 0.74
N VAL A 176 -16.21 -14.10 1.21
CA VAL A 176 -16.44 -15.30 2.04
C VAL A 176 -17.09 -14.91 3.37
N VAL A 177 -16.57 -13.88 4.04
CA VAL A 177 -17.05 -13.46 5.35
C VAL A 177 -18.45 -12.87 5.27
N VAL A 178 -18.80 -12.11 4.23
CA VAL A 178 -20.18 -11.58 4.11
C VAL A 178 -21.21 -12.70 3.92
N VAL A 179 -20.85 -13.79 3.23
CA VAL A 179 -21.74 -14.94 3.05
C VAL A 179 -21.90 -15.74 4.36
N LEU A 180 -20.83 -15.86 5.15
CA LEU A 180 -20.85 -16.59 6.42
C LEU A 180 -21.46 -15.76 7.57
N TYR A 181 -21.23 -14.45 7.56
CA TYR A 181 -21.56 -13.52 8.65
C TYR A 181 -22.18 -12.23 8.11
N PRO A 182 -23.39 -12.27 7.53
CA PRO A 182 -24.03 -11.11 6.89
C PRO A 182 -24.31 -9.95 7.85
N SER A 183 -24.39 -10.20 9.17
CA SER A 183 -24.63 -9.19 10.19
C SER A 183 -23.41 -8.35 10.56
N TRP A 184 -22.21 -8.68 10.06
CA TRP A 184 -20.98 -7.98 10.44
C TRP A 184 -20.84 -6.60 9.79
N GLY A 185 -21.60 -6.28 8.74
CA GLY A 185 -21.68 -4.94 8.17
C GLY A 185 -20.29 -4.35 7.84
N VAL A 186 -19.95 -3.22 8.46
CA VAL A 186 -18.69 -2.48 8.21
C VAL A 186 -17.44 -3.27 8.57
N TRP A 187 -17.53 -4.22 9.50
CA TRP A 187 -16.39 -5.01 9.97
C TRP A 187 -15.79 -5.88 8.88
N ILE A 188 -16.60 -6.28 7.89
CA ILE A 188 -16.16 -7.03 6.72
C ILE A 188 -15.18 -6.19 5.90
N LEU A 189 -15.47 -4.89 5.74
CA LEU A 189 -14.63 -3.95 4.99
C LEU A 189 -13.34 -3.62 5.74
N VAL A 190 -13.40 -3.56 7.08
CA VAL A 190 -12.21 -3.42 7.91
C VAL A 190 -11.31 -4.64 7.73
N LEU A 191 -11.85 -5.86 7.84
CA LEU A 191 -11.11 -7.10 7.67
C LEU A 191 -10.49 -7.20 6.27
N GLN A 192 -11.24 -6.80 5.23
CA GLN A 192 -10.74 -6.71 3.86
C GLN A 192 -9.44 -5.88 3.78
N GLN A 193 -9.43 -4.68 4.37
CA GLN A 193 -8.24 -3.80 4.36
C GLN A 193 -7.06 -4.41 5.11
N TYR A 194 -7.31 -5.07 6.26
CA TYR A 194 -6.26 -5.74 7.01
C TYR A 194 -5.62 -6.87 6.20
N VAL A 195 -6.43 -7.74 5.60
CA VAL A 195 -5.93 -8.86 4.78
C VAL A 195 -5.13 -8.34 3.59
N GLU A 196 -5.65 -7.32 2.89
CA GLU A 196 -4.96 -6.70 1.76
C GLU A 196 -3.58 -6.19 2.16
N LEU A 197 -3.49 -5.38 3.22
CA LEU A 197 -2.22 -4.83 3.69
C LEU A 197 -1.25 -5.91 4.18
N LEU A 198 -1.74 -6.93 4.88
CA LEU A 198 -0.91 -8.03 5.35
C LEU A 198 -0.30 -8.80 4.19
N VAL A 199 -1.11 -9.16 3.18
CA VAL A 199 -0.62 -9.90 2.00
C VAL A 199 0.37 -9.06 1.20
N ILE A 200 0.12 -7.76 1.04
CA ILE A 200 1.07 -6.83 0.40
C ILE A 200 2.38 -6.80 1.18
N ASN A 201 2.31 -6.57 2.49
CA ASN A 201 3.50 -6.47 3.33
C ASN A 201 4.32 -7.76 3.29
N LEU A 202 3.68 -8.91 3.48
CA LEU A 202 4.35 -10.22 3.44
C LEU A 202 5.01 -10.47 2.08
N THR A 203 4.31 -10.17 0.99
CA THR A 203 4.82 -10.37 -0.37
C THR A 203 6.00 -9.45 -0.65
N VAL A 204 5.89 -8.18 -0.28
CA VAL A 204 6.94 -7.19 -0.51
C VAL A 204 8.17 -7.47 0.38
N TRP A 205 7.97 -7.89 1.62
CA TRP A 205 9.06 -8.33 2.51
C TRP A 205 9.75 -9.60 2.01
N TRP A 206 9.00 -10.48 1.35
CA TRP A 206 9.57 -11.67 0.70
C TRP A 206 10.39 -11.31 -0.55
N LEU A 207 9.90 -10.37 -1.36
CA LEU A 207 10.58 -9.91 -2.57
C LEU A 207 11.83 -9.07 -2.28
N GLU A 208 11.79 -8.27 -1.21
CA GLU A 208 12.90 -7.45 -0.73
C GLU A 208 13.32 -7.94 0.67
N PRO A 209 14.21 -8.94 0.79
CA PRO A 209 14.56 -9.59 2.07
C PRO A 209 15.43 -8.72 2.99
N TRP A 210 15.49 -7.41 2.75
CA TRP A 210 16.15 -6.47 3.65
C TRP A 210 15.39 -6.40 4.97
N LYS A 211 16.12 -6.59 6.08
CA LYS A 211 15.58 -6.51 7.45
C LYS A 211 16.16 -5.28 8.15
N PRO A 212 15.32 -4.46 8.80
CA PRO A 212 15.81 -3.39 9.68
C PRO A 212 16.64 -4.00 10.82
N ARG A 213 17.73 -3.32 11.17
CA ARG A 213 18.56 -3.63 12.36
C ARG A 213 18.16 -2.76 13.53
#